data_AF-E1ICC7-F1
#
_entry.id   AF-E1ICC7-F1
#
_cell.length_a   1.000
_cell.length_b   1.000
_cell.length_c   1.000
_cell.angle_alpha   90.00
_cell.angle_beta   90.00
_cell.angle_gamma   90.00
#
_symmetry.space_group_name_H-M   'P 1'
#
loop_
_entity.id
_entity.type
_entity.pdbx_description
1 polymer ?
#
loop_
_entity_poly.entity_id
_entity_poly.type
_entity_poly.pdbx_seq_one_letter_code
_entity_poly.pdbx_strand_id
1 'polypeptide(L)'
;MAQRMAQAVKLLIGVWIGGVAVSMFLFLPQYEGLGNAGRIIIMHVPTAWVSVLAFAVSALFSGLYLWRGRTQDDDYAIAAAESGFLFTVLATVTGAIFSQVVWGIYWNWDPRQTSIFVLLLIYAALFALRAAIDDPSRRRQLSAVYSLFAFVTVPFLIFIAPRISESTLHPNCAFMQGSTCEGIEIGVGKLGLLGDRKIELVSLSQTGDVVTAEVLVSEPGLSSDILLTPSFNMVDQEILDRPNFPGLRYHLIIQEVDLANNRIRLNIEAPGTGLLDNGRTLFTFLAAIFGFTALFFWMLYVRATLLGVQWALARREGAHG
;
A
#
# COMPACT_ATOMS: atom_id res chain seq x y z
N MET A 1 10.86 -39.50 -2.93
CA MET A 1 11.26 -38.46 -3.90
C MET A 1 10.45 -37.18 -3.71
N ALA A 2 9.11 -37.23 -3.75
CA ALA A 2 8.23 -36.07 -3.58
C ALA A 2 8.45 -35.26 -2.28
N GLN A 3 8.68 -35.92 -1.13
CA GLN A 3 8.89 -35.24 0.14
C GLN A 3 10.22 -34.44 0.20
N ARG A 4 11.28 -34.97 -0.44
CA ARG A 4 12.56 -34.27 -0.58
C ARG A 4 12.45 -33.09 -1.55
N MET A 5 11.69 -33.23 -2.63
CA MET A 5 11.41 -32.13 -3.55
C MET A 5 10.59 -31.03 -2.87
N ALA A 6 9.59 -31.38 -2.06
CA ALA A 6 8.81 -30.41 -1.29
C ALA A 6 9.67 -29.66 -0.27
N GLN A 7 10.62 -30.33 0.39
CA GLN A 7 11.59 -29.67 1.29
C GLN A 7 12.57 -28.76 0.52
N ALA A 8 13.02 -29.17 -0.66
CA ALA A 8 13.87 -28.34 -1.50
C ALA A 8 13.14 -27.07 -1.96
N VAL A 9 11.88 -27.17 -2.39
CA VAL A 9 11.06 -26.02 -2.77
C VAL A 9 10.87 -25.05 -1.60
N LYS A 10 10.66 -25.56 -0.38
CA LYS A 10 10.56 -24.72 0.83
C LYS A 10 11.82 -23.92 1.07
N LEU A 11 12.96 -24.59 1.02
CA LEU A 11 14.25 -23.97 1.27
C LEU A 11 14.57 -22.95 0.16
N LEU A 12 14.21 -23.24 -1.08
CA LEU A 12 14.33 -22.31 -2.20
C LEU A 12 13.44 -21.07 -2.04
N ILE A 13 12.20 -21.20 -1.58
CA ILE A 13 11.33 -20.04 -1.31
C ILE A 13 11.90 -19.20 -0.16
N GLY A 14 12.35 -19.83 0.93
CA GLY A 14 12.98 -19.13 2.04
C GLY A 14 14.27 -18.39 1.62
N VAL A 15 15.13 -19.05 0.84
CA VAL A 15 16.34 -18.47 0.27
C VAL A 15 16.00 -17.36 -0.73
N TRP A 16 14.94 -17.51 -1.52
CA TRP A 16 14.48 -16.48 -2.46
C TRP A 16 14.03 -15.22 -1.73
N ILE A 17 13.20 -15.36 -0.68
CA ILE A 17 12.70 -14.21 0.08
C ILE A 17 13.82 -13.55 0.88
N GLY A 18 14.70 -14.35 1.50
CA GLY A 18 15.91 -13.85 2.14
C GLY A 18 16.81 -13.12 1.14
N GLY A 19 16.95 -13.66 -0.07
CA GLY A 19 17.68 -13.07 -1.18
C GLY A 19 17.07 -11.75 -1.65
N VAL A 20 15.75 -11.64 -1.76
CA VAL A 20 15.03 -10.40 -2.09
C VAL A 20 15.17 -9.37 -0.96
N ALA A 21 15.05 -9.79 0.29
CA ALA A 21 15.21 -8.89 1.44
C ALA A 21 16.64 -8.34 1.55
N VAL A 22 17.66 -9.16 1.26
CA VAL A 22 19.07 -8.73 1.24
C VAL A 22 19.36 -7.89 -0.01
N SER A 23 18.85 -8.29 -1.18
CA SER A 23 19.06 -7.55 -2.42
C SER A 23 18.45 -6.15 -2.37
N MET A 24 17.37 -6.00 -1.60
CA MET A 24 16.77 -4.71 -1.28
C MET A 24 17.78 -3.70 -0.71
N PHE A 25 18.71 -4.16 0.14
CA PHE A 25 19.69 -3.27 0.77
C PHE A 25 21.00 -3.13 -0.01
N LEU A 26 21.36 -4.12 -0.81
CA LEU A 26 22.65 -4.16 -1.51
C LEU A 26 22.60 -3.61 -2.94
N PHE A 27 21.51 -3.84 -3.68
CA PHE A 27 21.46 -3.57 -5.12
C PHE A 27 20.52 -2.45 -5.54
N LEU A 28 19.50 -2.15 -4.74
CA LEU A 28 18.65 -0.99 -5.03
C LEU A 28 19.39 0.29 -4.71
N PRO A 29 19.48 1.26 -5.64
CA PRO A 29 19.95 2.58 -5.29
C PRO A 29 19.08 3.18 -4.18
N GLN A 30 19.64 4.11 -3.44
CA GLN A 30 18.83 4.92 -2.54
C GLN A 30 17.82 5.70 -3.36
N TYR A 31 16.62 5.87 -2.81
CA TYR A 31 15.65 6.76 -3.43
C TYR A 31 16.19 8.18 -3.29
N GLU A 32 16.22 8.92 -4.39
CA GLU A 32 16.46 10.36 -4.30
C GLU A 32 15.36 10.95 -3.41
N GLY A 33 15.75 11.82 -2.49
CA GLY A 33 14.87 12.26 -1.42
C GLY A 33 14.68 11.26 -0.27
N LEU A 34 14.22 10.03 -0.48
CA LEU A 34 13.89 9.15 0.66
C LEU A 34 15.07 8.34 1.23
N GLY A 35 16.23 8.36 0.60
CA GLY A 35 17.40 7.59 1.03
C GLY A 35 17.11 6.08 1.05
N ASN A 36 17.58 5.39 2.09
CA ASN A 36 17.31 3.96 2.28
C ASN A 36 15.84 3.65 2.61
N ALA A 37 15.05 4.65 3.05
CA ALA A 37 13.68 4.45 3.48
C ALA A 37 12.75 4.03 2.35
N GLY A 38 12.95 4.60 1.15
CA GLY A 38 12.14 4.27 -0.03
C GLY A 38 12.24 2.80 -0.43
N ARG A 39 13.30 2.09 -0.02
CA ARG A 39 13.46 0.67 -0.28
C ARG A 39 12.37 -0.18 0.36
N ILE A 40 11.74 0.27 1.46
CA ILE A 40 10.66 -0.48 2.15
C ILE A 40 9.46 -0.76 1.22
N ILE A 41 9.26 0.06 0.18
CA ILE A 41 8.19 -0.11 -0.82
C ILE A 41 8.30 -1.47 -1.52
N ILE A 42 9.52 -1.98 -1.73
CA ILE A 42 9.80 -3.28 -2.35
C ILE A 42 9.23 -4.45 -1.53
N MET A 43 9.02 -4.27 -0.21
CA MET A 43 8.41 -5.28 0.66
C MET A 43 6.95 -4.92 0.95
N HIS A 44 6.68 -3.64 1.23
CA HIS A 44 5.37 -3.13 1.60
C HIS A 44 4.33 -3.38 0.50
N VAL A 45 4.60 -2.98 -0.74
CA VAL A 45 3.62 -3.08 -1.84
C VAL A 45 3.32 -4.54 -2.19
N PRO A 46 4.30 -5.46 -2.31
CA PRO A 46 4.01 -6.88 -2.47
C PRO A 46 3.19 -7.47 -1.33
N THR A 47 3.45 -7.12 -0.07
CA THR A 47 2.61 -7.62 1.05
C THR A 47 1.18 -7.12 0.96
N ALA A 48 0.96 -5.85 0.60
CA ALA A 48 -0.38 -5.32 0.37
C ALA A 48 -1.07 -6.03 -0.80
N TRP A 49 -0.39 -6.22 -1.93
CA TRP A 49 -0.92 -6.92 -3.10
C TRP A 49 -1.33 -8.37 -2.80
N VAL A 50 -0.47 -9.11 -2.10
CA VAL A 50 -0.73 -10.49 -1.73
C VAL A 50 -1.89 -10.59 -0.74
N SER A 51 -2.11 -9.59 0.13
CA SER A 51 -3.30 -9.57 0.98
C SER A 51 -4.60 -9.54 0.17
N VAL A 52 -4.68 -8.72 -0.90
CA VAL A 52 -5.83 -8.66 -1.81
C VAL A 52 -6.03 -10.00 -2.52
N LEU A 53 -4.95 -10.57 -3.06
CA LEU A 53 -4.98 -11.87 -3.72
C LEU A 53 -5.48 -12.96 -2.78
N ALA A 54 -4.98 -13.00 -1.55
CA ALA A 54 -5.36 -13.99 -0.54
C ALA A 54 -6.84 -13.88 -0.17
N PHE A 55 -7.35 -12.66 0.02
CA PHE A 55 -8.77 -12.44 0.26
C PHE A 55 -9.66 -12.80 -0.94
N ALA A 56 -9.20 -12.55 -2.16
CA ALA A 56 -9.90 -12.99 -3.38
C ALA A 56 -9.95 -14.52 -3.48
N VAL A 57 -8.85 -15.20 -3.18
CA VAL A 57 -8.79 -16.67 -3.12
C VAL A 57 -9.71 -17.20 -2.02
N SER A 58 -9.74 -16.57 -0.84
CA SER A 58 -10.69 -16.91 0.24
C SER A 58 -12.14 -16.82 -0.22
N ALA A 59 -12.51 -15.73 -0.88
CA ALA A 59 -13.85 -15.54 -1.42
C ALA A 59 -14.19 -16.56 -2.50
N LEU A 60 -13.27 -16.85 -3.41
CA LEU A 60 -13.43 -17.86 -4.46
C LEU A 60 -13.73 -19.24 -3.86
N PHE A 61 -12.90 -19.69 -2.92
CA PHE A 61 -13.09 -20.99 -2.27
C PHE A 61 -14.32 -21.03 -1.37
N SER A 62 -14.70 -19.91 -0.74
CA SER A 62 -15.96 -19.79 -0.01
C SER A 62 -17.17 -19.97 -0.94
N GLY A 63 -17.15 -19.36 -2.13
CA GLY A 63 -18.17 -19.55 -3.15
C GLY A 63 -18.22 -20.99 -3.67
N LEU A 64 -17.05 -21.61 -3.92
CA LEU A 64 -16.96 -23.02 -4.30
C LEU A 64 -17.53 -23.95 -3.23
N TYR A 65 -17.25 -23.68 -1.95
CA TYR A 65 -17.80 -24.42 -0.82
C TYR A 65 -19.33 -24.33 -0.81
N LEU A 66 -19.91 -23.13 -0.96
CA LEU A 66 -21.36 -22.95 -0.97
C LEU A 66 -22.03 -23.62 -2.18
N TRP A 67 -21.33 -23.70 -3.32
CA TRP A 67 -21.85 -24.35 -4.51
C TRP A 67 -21.74 -25.88 -4.48
N ARG A 68 -20.59 -26.42 -4.05
CA ARG A 68 -20.26 -27.85 -4.15
C ARG A 68 -20.41 -28.60 -2.83
N GLY A 69 -20.48 -27.92 -1.70
CA GLY A 69 -20.55 -28.51 -0.36
C GLY A 69 -19.30 -29.28 0.08
N ARG A 70 -18.17 -29.13 -0.61
CA ARG A 70 -16.95 -29.90 -0.31
C ARG A 70 -16.18 -29.24 0.83
N THR A 71 -15.98 -29.93 1.94
CA THR A 71 -15.25 -29.38 3.11
C THR A 71 -13.82 -28.94 2.80
N GLN A 72 -13.19 -29.54 1.78
CA GLN A 72 -11.88 -29.12 1.28
C GLN A 72 -11.88 -27.67 0.79
N ASP A 73 -12.96 -27.22 0.13
CA ASP A 73 -13.07 -25.85 -0.36
C ASP A 73 -13.10 -24.86 0.83
N ASP A 74 -13.75 -25.21 1.94
CA ASP A 74 -13.71 -24.41 3.18
C ASP A 74 -12.31 -24.41 3.83
N ASP A 75 -11.57 -25.52 3.80
CA ASP A 75 -10.19 -25.59 4.31
C ASP A 75 -9.26 -24.63 3.52
N TYR A 76 -9.43 -24.55 2.19
CA TYR A 76 -8.69 -23.57 1.37
C TYR A 76 -9.15 -22.14 1.62
N ALA A 77 -10.46 -21.91 1.81
CA ALA A 77 -10.99 -20.58 2.09
C ALA A 77 -10.39 -20.00 3.38
N ILE A 78 -10.45 -20.76 4.48
CA ILE A 78 -9.93 -20.29 5.77
C ILE A 78 -8.41 -20.13 5.75
N ALA A 79 -7.68 -21.04 5.11
CA ALA A 79 -6.22 -20.94 4.95
C ALA A 79 -5.82 -19.67 4.17
N ALA A 80 -6.59 -19.32 3.14
CA ALA A 80 -6.38 -18.09 2.38
C ALA A 80 -6.70 -16.84 3.21
N ALA A 81 -7.81 -16.84 3.97
CA ALA A 81 -8.18 -15.75 4.86
C ALA A 81 -7.11 -15.48 5.94
N GLU A 82 -6.61 -16.53 6.60
CA GLU A 82 -5.54 -16.43 7.61
C GLU A 82 -4.25 -15.86 7.00
N SER A 83 -3.88 -16.32 5.80
CA SER A 83 -2.72 -15.81 5.07
C SER A 83 -2.91 -14.34 4.69
N GLY A 84 -4.09 -13.98 4.17
CA GLY A 84 -4.42 -12.60 3.82
C GLY A 84 -4.34 -11.68 5.01
N PHE A 85 -4.90 -12.09 6.16
CA PHE A 85 -4.82 -11.34 7.41
C PHE A 85 -3.38 -11.10 7.86
N LEU A 86 -2.53 -12.13 7.80
CA LEU A 86 -1.10 -12.00 8.11
C LEU A 86 -0.42 -10.97 7.20
N PHE A 87 -0.67 -11.03 5.89
CA PHE A 87 -0.11 -10.07 4.94
C PHE A 87 -0.66 -8.65 5.13
N THR A 88 -1.93 -8.49 5.52
CA THR A 88 -2.50 -7.20 5.89
C THR A 88 -1.82 -6.62 7.14
N VAL A 89 -1.55 -7.45 8.16
CA VAL A 89 -0.79 -7.01 9.35
C VAL A 89 0.62 -6.56 8.95
N LEU A 90 1.32 -7.34 8.12
CA LEU A 90 2.65 -6.98 7.62
C LEU A 90 2.63 -5.68 6.80
N ALA A 91 1.64 -5.50 5.92
CA ALA A 91 1.45 -4.27 5.16
C ALA A 91 1.19 -3.08 6.09
N THR A 92 0.39 -3.26 7.15
CA THR A 92 0.10 -2.23 8.14
C THR A 92 1.36 -1.81 8.92
N VAL A 93 2.13 -2.79 9.42
CA VAL A 93 3.38 -2.52 10.16
C VAL A 93 4.43 -1.85 9.28
N THR A 94 4.65 -2.37 8.08
CA THR A 94 5.61 -1.78 7.13
C THR A 94 5.17 -0.39 6.67
N GLY A 95 3.87 -0.17 6.49
CA GLY A 95 3.30 1.14 6.20
C GLY A 95 3.49 2.14 7.35
N ALA A 96 3.31 1.71 8.60
CA ALA A 96 3.55 2.55 9.77
C ALA A 96 5.04 2.91 9.94
N ILE A 97 5.94 1.97 9.65
CA ILE A 97 7.39 2.25 9.64
C ILE A 97 7.72 3.27 8.54
N PHE A 98 7.15 3.12 7.34
CA PHE A 98 7.31 4.10 6.26
C PHE A 98 6.78 5.48 6.68
N SER A 99 5.58 5.51 7.28
CA SER A 99 4.95 6.72 7.83
C SER A 99 5.88 7.45 8.80
N GLN A 100 6.52 6.72 9.73
CA GLN A 100 7.47 7.31 10.67
C GLN A 100 8.69 7.92 9.97
N VAL A 101 9.21 7.25 8.93
CA VAL A 101 10.43 7.73 8.26
C VAL A 101 10.14 8.91 7.34
N VAL A 102 8.96 8.96 6.73
CA VAL A 102 8.59 10.03 5.80
C VAL A 102 7.96 11.23 6.51
N TRP A 103 7.10 11.00 7.50
CA TRP A 103 6.31 12.06 8.16
C TRP A 103 6.63 12.24 9.65
N GLY A 104 7.56 11.47 10.20
CA GLY A 104 7.94 11.57 11.62
C GLY A 104 6.94 10.97 12.61
N ILE A 105 5.84 10.38 12.12
CA ILE A 105 4.77 9.78 12.93
C ILE A 105 4.36 8.40 12.38
N TYR A 106 4.23 7.40 13.24
CA TYR A 106 3.86 6.04 12.83
C TYR A 106 2.42 5.93 12.30
N TRP A 107 1.52 6.76 12.81
CA TRP A 107 0.09 6.70 12.48
C TRP A 107 -0.54 8.08 12.56
N ASN A 108 -1.35 8.41 11.57
CA ASN A 108 -1.98 9.72 11.41
C ASN A 108 -3.46 9.64 10.98
N TRP A 109 -4.05 8.43 10.97
CA TRP A 109 -5.43 8.20 10.57
C TRP A 109 -5.76 8.61 9.13
N ASP A 110 -4.75 8.71 8.26
CA ASP A 110 -4.93 8.89 6.82
C ASP A 110 -5.94 7.87 6.25
N PRO A 111 -6.75 8.26 5.25
CA PRO A 111 -7.72 7.38 4.59
C PRO A 111 -7.20 5.98 4.26
N ARG A 112 -5.94 5.81 3.83
CA ARG A 112 -5.36 4.49 3.57
C ARG A 112 -5.07 3.71 4.85
N GLN A 113 -4.50 4.37 5.86
CA GLN A 113 -4.23 3.79 7.18
C GLN A 113 -5.53 3.33 7.84
N THR A 114 -6.54 4.19 7.83
CA THR A 114 -7.87 3.88 8.35
C THR A 114 -8.52 2.74 7.57
N SER A 115 -8.43 2.74 6.23
CA SER A 115 -9.04 1.69 5.41
C SER A 115 -8.41 0.31 5.64
N ILE A 116 -7.07 0.22 5.74
CA ILE A 116 -6.40 -1.05 6.02
C ILE A 116 -6.68 -1.54 7.45
N PHE A 117 -6.83 -0.63 8.42
CA PHE A 117 -7.23 -0.97 9.78
C PHE A 117 -8.65 -1.51 9.85
N VAL A 118 -9.61 -0.86 9.17
CA VAL A 118 -11.00 -1.37 9.06
C VAL A 118 -11.02 -2.76 8.42
N LEU A 119 -10.20 -2.98 7.38
CA LEU A 119 -10.08 -4.28 6.75
C LEU A 119 -9.58 -5.37 7.72
N LEU A 120 -8.60 -5.06 8.57
CA LEU A 120 -8.17 -5.96 9.65
C LEU A 120 -9.31 -6.31 10.58
N LEU A 121 -10.12 -5.34 11.00
CA LEU A 121 -11.26 -5.59 11.88
C LEU A 121 -12.33 -6.49 11.23
N ILE A 122 -12.61 -6.29 9.94
CA ILE A 122 -13.55 -7.13 9.18
C ILE A 122 -13.08 -8.59 9.17
N TYR A 123 -11.82 -8.85 8.85
CA TYR A 123 -11.30 -10.22 8.83
C TYR A 123 -11.08 -10.81 10.23
N ALA A 124 -10.78 -9.99 11.25
CA ALA A 124 -10.78 -10.44 12.63
C ALA A 124 -12.19 -10.90 13.07
N ALA A 125 -13.24 -10.19 12.65
CA ALA A 125 -14.61 -10.58 12.91
C ALA A 125 -15.01 -11.88 12.20
N LEU A 126 -14.48 -12.18 10.99
CA LEU A 126 -14.63 -13.49 10.36
C LEU A 126 -14.09 -14.61 11.27
N PHE A 127 -12.89 -14.44 11.82
CA PHE A 127 -12.29 -15.46 12.70
C PHE A 127 -13.02 -15.59 14.03
N ALA A 128 -13.46 -14.47 14.62
CA ALA A 128 -14.28 -14.47 15.83
C ALA A 128 -15.61 -15.20 15.60
N LEU A 129 -16.30 -14.91 14.49
CA LEU A 129 -17.52 -15.62 14.09
C LEU A 129 -17.26 -17.12 13.95
N ARG A 130 -16.18 -17.50 13.25
CA ARG A 130 -15.84 -18.91 13.04
C ARG A 130 -15.51 -19.64 14.34
N ALA A 131 -14.85 -18.97 15.29
CA ALA A 131 -14.51 -19.54 16.59
C ALA A 131 -15.73 -19.69 17.52
N ALA A 132 -16.73 -18.83 17.38
CA ALA A 132 -17.92 -18.82 18.23
C ALA A 132 -18.98 -19.88 17.88
N ILE A 133 -18.86 -20.58 16.75
CA ILE A 133 -19.85 -21.56 16.30
C ILE A 133 -19.35 -22.98 16.53
N ASP A 134 -19.98 -23.72 17.45
CA ASP A 134 -19.59 -25.09 17.76
C ASP A 134 -19.87 -26.07 16.61
N ASP A 135 -21.07 -26.04 16.03
CA ASP A 135 -21.43 -26.95 14.95
C ASP A 135 -20.53 -26.76 13.71
N PRO A 136 -19.73 -27.77 13.31
CA PRO A 136 -18.79 -27.63 12.20
C PRO A 136 -19.48 -27.29 10.88
N SER A 137 -20.68 -27.82 10.61
CA SER A 137 -21.36 -27.60 9.33
C SER A 137 -21.82 -26.14 9.18
N ARG A 138 -22.48 -25.61 10.22
CA ARG A 138 -22.93 -24.23 10.33
C ARG A 138 -21.77 -23.26 10.40
N ARG A 139 -20.69 -23.61 11.10
CA ARG A 139 -19.45 -22.83 11.16
C ARG A 139 -18.90 -22.55 9.77
N ARG A 140 -18.76 -23.59 8.94
CA ARG A 140 -18.26 -23.46 7.57
C ARG A 140 -19.19 -22.61 6.70
N GLN A 141 -20.50 -22.87 6.78
CA GLN A 141 -21.49 -22.13 6.00
C GLN A 141 -21.52 -20.64 6.33
N LEU A 142 -21.58 -20.29 7.62
CA LEU A 142 -21.59 -18.88 8.05
C LEU A 142 -20.27 -18.18 7.72
N SER A 143 -19.13 -18.86 7.90
CA SER A 143 -17.82 -18.32 7.55
C SER A 143 -17.70 -18.03 6.05
N ALA A 144 -18.17 -18.96 5.20
CA ALA A 144 -18.11 -18.80 3.76
C ALA A 144 -18.98 -17.62 3.27
N VAL A 145 -20.20 -17.51 3.80
CA VAL A 145 -21.08 -16.37 3.50
C VAL A 145 -20.44 -15.06 3.95
N TYR A 146 -19.91 -15.00 5.18
CA TYR A 146 -19.23 -13.81 5.68
C TYR A 146 -18.02 -13.45 4.81
N SER A 147 -17.18 -14.42 4.42
CA SER A 147 -15.99 -14.16 3.60
C SER A 147 -16.34 -13.55 2.24
N LEU A 148 -17.49 -13.90 1.65
CA LEU A 148 -17.94 -13.29 0.40
C LEU A 148 -18.29 -11.81 0.60
N PHE A 149 -19.06 -11.49 1.65
CA PHE A 149 -19.38 -10.09 1.99
C PHE A 149 -18.15 -9.28 2.38
N ALA A 150 -17.25 -9.87 3.17
CA ALA A 150 -15.99 -9.25 3.54
C ALA A 150 -15.16 -8.88 2.31
N PHE A 151 -15.07 -9.77 1.31
CA PHE A 151 -14.30 -9.49 0.10
C PHE A 151 -14.88 -8.35 -0.74
N VAL A 152 -16.20 -8.14 -0.74
CA VAL A 152 -16.80 -6.96 -1.41
C VAL A 152 -16.23 -5.64 -0.86
N THR A 153 -15.85 -5.61 0.42
CA THR A 153 -15.24 -4.42 1.03
C THR A 153 -13.79 -4.21 0.60
N VAL A 154 -13.08 -5.26 0.15
CA VAL A 154 -11.64 -5.20 -0.17
C VAL A 154 -11.36 -4.23 -1.32
N PRO A 155 -12.01 -4.32 -2.50
CA PRO A 155 -11.78 -3.36 -3.57
C PRO A 155 -12.11 -1.93 -3.16
N PHE A 156 -13.17 -1.75 -2.38
CA PHE A 156 -13.56 -0.44 -1.90
C PHE A 156 -12.52 0.15 -0.95
N LEU A 157 -12.12 -0.57 0.10
CA LEU A 157 -11.20 -0.06 1.13
C LEU A 157 -9.76 0.10 0.61
N ILE A 158 -9.29 -0.74 -0.32
CA ILE A 158 -7.90 -0.66 -0.80
C ILE A 158 -7.76 0.23 -2.03
N PHE A 159 -8.72 0.17 -2.96
CA PHE A 159 -8.63 0.89 -4.23
C PHE A 159 -9.45 2.17 -4.27
N ILE A 160 -10.66 2.19 -3.72
CA ILE A 160 -11.58 3.33 -3.89
C ILE A 160 -11.43 4.37 -2.77
N ALA A 161 -11.67 3.98 -1.52
CA ALA A 161 -11.70 4.87 -0.35
C ALA A 161 -10.44 5.75 -0.21
N PRO A 162 -9.20 5.24 -0.41
CA PRO A 162 -8.00 6.07 -0.30
C PRO A 162 -7.80 7.07 -1.44
N ARG A 163 -8.58 6.96 -2.54
CA ARG A 163 -8.44 7.80 -3.74
C ARG A 163 -9.56 8.83 -3.88
N ILE A 164 -10.66 8.66 -3.15
CA ILE A 164 -11.76 9.64 -3.09
C ILE A 164 -11.57 10.69 -2.00
N SER A 165 -10.60 10.51 -1.10
CA SER A 165 -10.33 11.49 -0.04
C SER A 165 -9.39 12.57 -0.54
N GLU A 166 -9.87 13.82 -0.47
CA GLU A 166 -9.15 15.04 -0.87
C GLU A 166 -7.97 15.38 0.05
N SER A 167 -7.83 14.70 1.18
CA SER A 167 -6.79 14.95 2.19
C SER A 167 -6.08 13.64 2.54
N THR A 168 -5.23 13.16 1.62
CA THR A 168 -4.36 12.01 1.90
C THR A 168 -2.90 12.45 2.07
N LEU A 169 -2.32 12.06 3.21
CA LEU A 169 -0.88 12.09 3.47
C LEU A 169 -0.15 11.04 2.62
N HIS A 170 -0.88 10.03 2.15
CA HIS A 170 -0.32 8.94 1.39
C HIS A 170 0.25 9.45 0.06
N PRO A 171 1.53 9.16 -0.27
CA PRO A 171 2.13 9.65 -1.49
C PRO A 171 1.64 8.75 -2.62
N ASN A 172 0.47 9.05 -3.18
CA ASN A 172 0.15 8.54 -4.51
C ASN A 172 1.15 9.14 -5.52
N CYS A 173 1.49 10.42 -5.34
CA CYS A 173 2.29 11.28 -6.22
C CYS A 173 3.78 10.93 -6.32
N ALA A 174 4.38 10.49 -5.22
CA ALA A 174 5.84 10.35 -5.15
C ALA A 174 6.38 9.02 -5.71
N PHE A 175 5.53 8.00 -5.87
CA PHE A 175 5.99 6.62 -6.12
C PHE A 175 5.28 5.89 -7.27
N MET A 176 4.09 6.33 -7.70
CA MET A 176 3.30 5.63 -8.73
C MET A 176 3.16 6.50 -9.98
N GLN A 177 3.86 6.11 -11.06
CA GLN A 177 3.71 6.72 -12.39
C GLN A 177 2.24 6.59 -12.84
N GLY A 178 1.59 7.73 -13.11
CA GLY A 178 0.19 7.78 -13.58
C GLY A 178 -0.88 8.05 -12.52
N SER A 179 -0.53 8.32 -11.25
CA SER A 179 -1.51 8.90 -10.31
C SER A 179 -1.73 10.38 -10.62
N THR A 180 -2.97 10.79 -10.86
CA THR A 180 -3.33 12.21 -11.05
C THR A 180 -3.25 12.94 -9.71
N CYS A 181 -2.10 13.56 -9.48
CA CYS A 181 -1.99 14.59 -8.46
C CYS A 181 -2.49 15.86 -9.14
N GLU A 182 -3.79 16.08 -9.10
CA GLU A 182 -4.33 17.39 -9.41
C GLU A 182 -3.72 18.34 -8.38
N GLY A 183 -2.64 19.02 -8.77
CA GLY A 183 -2.07 20.10 -7.98
C GLY A 183 -3.15 21.11 -7.64
N ILE A 184 -2.95 21.87 -6.58
CA ILE A 184 -3.93 22.86 -6.16
C ILE A 184 -3.78 24.14 -6.99
N GLU A 185 -4.89 24.58 -7.57
CA GLU A 185 -4.96 25.86 -8.26
C GLU A 185 -5.28 26.99 -7.26
N ILE A 186 -4.27 27.78 -6.93
CA ILE A 186 -4.33 28.82 -5.91
C ILE A 186 -4.08 30.20 -6.53
N GLY A 187 -4.87 31.18 -6.10
CA GLY A 187 -4.68 32.58 -6.49
C GLY A 187 -3.88 33.36 -5.45
N VAL A 188 -3.30 34.50 -5.85
CA VAL A 188 -2.52 35.34 -4.94
C VAL A 188 -3.38 35.80 -3.76
N GLY A 189 -2.84 35.70 -2.54
CA GLY A 189 -3.53 35.98 -1.28
C GLY A 189 -4.59 34.95 -0.86
N LYS A 190 -4.62 33.78 -1.52
CA LYS A 190 -5.51 32.68 -1.13
C LYS A 190 -4.75 31.60 -0.38
N LEU A 191 -5.50 30.91 0.47
CA LEU A 191 -5.07 29.74 1.22
C LEU A 191 -5.54 28.47 0.53
N GLY A 192 -4.70 27.45 0.58
CA GLY A 192 -4.95 26.14 0.03
C GLY A 192 -4.35 25.05 0.90
N LEU A 193 -4.74 23.81 0.63
CA LEU A 193 -4.14 22.63 1.22
C LEU A 193 -3.41 21.87 0.12
N LEU A 194 -2.14 21.58 0.36
CA LEU A 194 -1.33 20.76 -0.52
C LEU A 194 -0.77 19.60 0.30
N GLY A 195 -1.40 18.43 0.18
CA GLY A 195 -1.22 17.33 1.13
C GLY A 195 -1.80 17.67 2.50
N ASP A 196 -0.99 17.58 3.55
CA ASP A 196 -1.32 17.97 4.93
C ASP A 196 -0.90 19.39 5.29
N ARG A 197 -0.26 20.11 4.37
CA ARG A 197 0.30 21.43 4.62
C ARG A 197 -0.64 22.51 4.13
N LYS A 198 -0.88 23.50 4.99
CA LYS A 198 -1.50 24.76 4.60
C LYS A 198 -0.48 25.55 3.78
N ILE A 199 -0.91 26.00 2.61
CA ILE A 199 -0.11 26.85 1.74
C ILE A 199 -0.84 28.15 1.44
N GLU A 200 -0.07 29.22 1.29
CA GLU A 200 -0.54 30.55 0.87
C GLU A 200 0.30 31.03 -0.29
N LEU A 201 -0.34 31.43 -1.38
CA LEU A 201 0.37 32.12 -2.45
C LEU A 201 0.50 33.59 -2.08
N VAL A 202 1.68 34.01 -1.67
CA VAL A 202 1.96 35.38 -1.21
C VAL A 202 2.08 36.33 -2.39
N SER A 203 2.85 35.93 -3.40
CA SER A 203 3.09 36.75 -4.58
C SER A 203 3.43 35.91 -5.81
N LEU A 204 3.21 36.51 -6.99
CA LEU A 204 3.68 36.02 -8.27
C LEU A 204 4.48 37.12 -8.94
N SER A 205 5.70 36.80 -9.34
CA SER A 205 6.56 37.70 -10.10
C SER A 205 6.94 37.04 -11.43
N GLN A 206 6.91 37.82 -12.50
CA GLN A 206 7.31 37.38 -13.82
C GLN A 206 8.54 38.16 -14.26
N THR A 207 9.60 37.44 -14.62
CA THR A 207 10.82 38.02 -15.22
C THR A 207 11.06 37.36 -16.57
N GLY A 208 10.69 38.05 -17.65
CA GLY A 208 10.69 37.47 -19.00
C GLY A 208 9.72 36.29 -19.08
N ASP A 209 10.23 35.13 -19.48
CA ASP A 209 9.43 33.90 -19.64
C ASP A 209 9.34 33.07 -18.35
N VAL A 210 10.03 33.49 -17.28
CA VAL A 210 10.08 32.80 -16.00
C VAL A 210 9.12 33.43 -15.01
N VAL A 211 8.27 32.59 -14.41
CA VAL A 211 7.38 32.95 -13.31
C VAL A 211 7.90 32.36 -12.03
N THR A 212 8.08 33.20 -11.02
CA THR A 212 8.48 32.82 -9.66
C THR A 212 7.33 33.09 -8.71
N ALA A 213 6.98 32.09 -7.91
CA ALA A 213 5.96 32.20 -6.89
C ALA A 213 6.60 32.29 -5.52
N GLU A 214 6.06 33.13 -4.64
CA GLU A 214 6.37 33.11 -3.21
C GLU A 214 5.25 32.37 -2.49
N VAL A 215 5.55 31.20 -1.95
CA VAL A 215 4.56 30.31 -1.33
C VAL A 215 4.92 30.13 0.14
N LEU A 216 4.05 30.62 1.02
CA LEU A 216 4.17 30.37 2.44
C LEU A 216 3.61 28.98 2.75
N VAL A 217 4.39 28.14 3.43
CA VAL A 217 4.03 26.77 3.75
C VAL A 217 4.09 26.58 5.26
N SER A 218 2.96 26.22 5.87
CA SER A 218 2.91 25.86 7.28
C SER A 218 3.37 24.42 7.49
N GLU A 219 4.17 24.20 8.54
CA GLU A 219 4.52 22.87 9.01
C GLU A 219 3.30 22.12 9.59
N PRO A 220 3.30 20.77 9.59
CA PRO A 220 2.23 19.98 10.18
C PRO A 220 1.95 20.40 11.62
N GLY A 221 0.68 20.68 11.94
CA GLY A 221 0.29 21.19 13.26
C GLY A 221 0.47 22.70 13.45
N LEU A 222 0.73 23.47 12.38
CA LEU A 222 0.89 24.94 12.40
C LEU A 222 2.02 25.41 13.34
N SER A 223 3.09 24.61 13.47
CA SER A 223 4.23 24.91 14.35
C SER A 223 5.06 26.10 13.87
N SER A 224 5.18 26.28 12.56
CA SER A 224 5.88 27.42 11.93
C SER A 224 5.54 27.54 10.46
N ASP A 225 5.74 28.72 9.90
CA ASP A 225 5.57 29.01 8.46
C ASP A 225 6.94 29.25 7.81
N ILE A 226 7.13 28.68 6.61
CA ILE A 226 8.38 28.82 5.84
C ILE A 226 8.03 29.26 4.42
N LEU A 227 8.78 30.22 3.90
CA LEU A 227 8.62 30.72 2.54
C LEU A 227 9.42 29.86 1.57
N LEU A 228 8.75 29.29 0.57
CA LEU A 228 9.35 28.55 -0.53
C LEU A 228 9.13 29.30 -1.84
N THR A 229 10.16 29.33 -2.68
CA THR A 229 10.16 30.11 -3.93
C THR A 229 10.37 29.22 -5.17
N PRO A 230 9.35 28.49 -5.65
CA PRO A 230 9.45 27.71 -6.87
C PRO A 230 9.38 28.63 -8.11
N SER A 231 9.97 28.18 -9.23
CA SER A 231 9.95 28.93 -10.49
C SER A 231 9.71 28.01 -11.70
N PHE A 232 9.08 28.58 -12.73
CA PHE A 232 8.62 27.87 -13.92
C PHE A 232 8.80 28.71 -15.18
N ASN A 233 9.36 28.11 -16.22
CA ASN A 233 9.48 28.71 -17.54
C ASN A 233 8.22 28.40 -18.36
N MET A 234 7.48 29.44 -18.74
CA MET A 234 6.20 29.30 -19.45
C MET A 234 6.35 28.87 -20.91
N VAL A 235 7.49 29.15 -21.54
CA VAL A 235 7.73 28.86 -22.97
C VAL A 235 8.22 27.43 -23.13
N ASP A 236 9.26 27.05 -22.40
CA ASP A 236 9.86 25.73 -22.47
C ASP A 236 9.07 24.68 -21.66
N GLN A 237 8.07 25.13 -20.90
CA GLN A 237 7.30 24.34 -19.93
C GLN A 237 8.19 23.57 -18.95
N GLU A 238 9.29 24.22 -18.54
CA GLU A 238 10.31 23.63 -17.68
C GLU A 238 10.21 24.15 -16.24
N ILE A 239 10.31 23.25 -15.28
CA ILE A 239 10.39 23.57 -13.85
C ILE A 239 11.84 23.90 -13.51
N LEU A 240 12.10 25.16 -13.13
CA LEU A 240 13.44 25.68 -12.86
C LEU A 240 13.82 25.49 -11.39
N ASP A 241 13.21 26.25 -10.47
CA ASP A 241 13.50 26.15 -9.04
C ASP A 241 12.55 25.21 -8.31
N ARG A 242 13.14 24.31 -7.50
CA ARG A 242 12.48 23.21 -6.80
C ARG A 242 12.77 23.26 -5.30
N PRO A 243 12.28 24.27 -4.57
CA PRO A 243 12.57 24.41 -3.15
C PRO A 243 12.09 23.20 -2.35
N ASN A 244 12.92 22.75 -1.41
CA ASN A 244 12.61 21.58 -0.58
C ASN A 244 11.65 21.95 0.55
N PHE A 245 10.71 21.06 0.83
CA PHE A 245 9.90 21.16 2.04
C PHE A 245 10.76 20.90 3.29
N PRO A 246 10.70 21.77 4.31
CA PRO A 246 11.44 21.62 5.57
C PRO A 246 11.17 20.26 6.24
N GLY A 247 12.25 19.57 6.63
CA GLY A 247 12.22 18.25 7.26
C GLY A 247 11.81 17.10 6.34
N LEU A 248 11.36 17.41 5.13
CA LEU A 248 10.99 16.46 4.10
C LEU A 248 12.02 16.52 2.97
N ARG A 249 11.95 15.55 2.07
CA ARG A 249 12.79 15.56 0.87
C ARG A 249 11.94 15.60 -0.38
N TYR A 250 10.84 16.35 -0.34
CA TYR A 250 9.98 16.65 -1.49
C TYR A 250 10.23 18.08 -1.95
N HIS A 251 9.96 18.35 -3.23
CA HIS A 251 10.04 19.67 -3.83
C HIS A 251 8.64 20.26 -4.02
N LEU A 252 8.51 21.57 -3.77
CA LEU A 252 7.37 22.32 -4.26
C LEU A 252 7.66 22.73 -5.72
N ILE A 253 6.71 22.46 -6.61
CA ILE A 253 6.81 22.81 -8.03
C ILE A 253 5.59 23.60 -8.49
N ILE A 254 5.79 24.42 -9.52
CA ILE A 254 4.70 25.02 -10.29
C ILE A 254 4.47 24.13 -11.51
N GLN A 255 3.26 23.63 -11.67
CA GLN A 255 2.87 22.75 -12.77
C GLN A 255 2.27 23.54 -13.94
N GLU A 256 1.43 24.53 -13.63
CA GLU A 256 0.78 25.40 -14.61
C GLU A 256 0.69 26.83 -14.06
N VAL A 257 0.73 27.80 -14.95
CA VAL A 257 0.58 29.23 -14.62
C VAL A 257 -0.56 29.81 -15.44
N ASP A 258 -1.48 30.48 -14.76
CA ASP A 258 -2.51 31.32 -15.36
C ASP A 258 -2.33 32.77 -14.88
N LEU A 259 -1.53 33.52 -15.63
CA LEU A 259 -1.26 34.93 -15.35
C LEU A 259 -2.50 35.82 -15.55
N ALA A 260 -3.46 35.42 -16.41
CA ALA A 260 -4.64 36.24 -16.66
C ALA A 260 -5.51 36.35 -15.40
N ASN A 261 -5.52 35.30 -14.57
CA ASN A 261 -6.29 35.23 -13.33
C ASN A 261 -5.42 35.34 -12.06
N ASN A 262 -4.10 35.57 -12.20
CA ASN A 262 -3.13 35.52 -11.12
C ASN A 262 -3.22 34.22 -10.30
N ARG A 263 -3.32 33.09 -11.01
CA ARG A 263 -3.40 31.75 -10.41
C ARG A 263 -2.24 30.90 -10.88
N ILE A 264 -1.84 29.97 -10.02
CA ILE A 264 -0.90 28.90 -10.37
C ILE A 264 -1.42 27.57 -9.85
N ARG A 265 -1.05 26.50 -10.55
CA ARG A 265 -1.22 25.13 -10.07
C ARG A 265 0.08 24.71 -9.39
N LEU A 266 0.04 24.57 -8.07
CA LEU A 266 1.16 24.07 -7.28
C LEU A 266 1.03 22.57 -7.07
N ASN A 267 2.16 21.87 -7.10
CA ASN A 267 2.21 20.44 -6.83
C ASN A 267 3.43 20.06 -5.97
N ILE A 268 3.37 18.86 -5.40
CA ILE A 268 4.49 18.25 -4.67
C ILE A 268 5.15 17.24 -5.60
N GLU A 269 6.44 17.44 -5.86
CA GLU A 269 7.27 16.51 -6.62
C GLU A 269 8.20 15.75 -5.66
N ALA A 270 8.35 14.44 -5.85
CA ALA A 270 9.41 13.69 -5.20
C ALA A 270 10.69 13.73 -6.04
N PRO A 271 11.88 13.80 -5.41
CA PRO A 271 13.12 13.73 -6.14
C PRO A 271 13.21 12.32 -6.74
N GLY A 272 13.24 12.25 -8.07
CA GLY A 272 13.32 10.99 -8.80
C GLY A 272 12.05 10.64 -9.57
N THR A 273 11.96 11.15 -10.80
CA THR A 273 11.06 10.62 -11.82
C THR A 273 11.75 9.47 -12.53
N GLY A 274 11.42 8.23 -12.20
CA GLY A 274 11.92 7.07 -12.97
C GLY A 274 12.10 5.78 -12.21
N LEU A 275 11.27 5.52 -11.18
CA LEU A 275 11.42 4.34 -10.36
C LEU A 275 11.31 3.02 -11.14
N LEU A 276 10.43 3.01 -12.15
CA LEU A 276 10.25 1.89 -13.07
C LEU A 276 11.15 1.99 -14.30
N ASP A 277 11.66 3.18 -14.62
CA ASP A 277 12.62 3.42 -15.70
C ASP A 277 14.02 2.89 -15.34
N ASN A 278 14.33 2.79 -14.04
CA ASN A 278 15.48 2.04 -13.56
C ASN A 278 15.20 0.53 -13.59
N GLY A 279 15.71 -0.15 -14.62
CA GLY A 279 15.52 -1.59 -14.81
C GLY A 279 15.92 -2.47 -13.61
N ARG A 280 16.85 -2.03 -12.75
CA ARG A 280 17.22 -2.78 -11.52
C ARG A 280 16.13 -2.69 -10.46
N THR A 281 15.55 -1.52 -10.28
CA THR A 281 14.45 -1.29 -9.34
C THR A 281 13.20 -2.03 -9.78
N LEU A 282 12.84 -1.92 -11.07
CA LEU A 282 11.74 -2.66 -11.67
C LEU A 282 11.91 -4.17 -11.51
N PHE A 283 13.09 -4.71 -11.87
CA PHE A 283 13.37 -6.13 -11.74
C PHE A 283 13.23 -6.61 -10.29
N THR A 284 13.80 -5.87 -9.33
CA THR A 284 13.74 -6.25 -7.92
C THR A 284 12.31 -6.18 -7.38
N PHE A 285 11.54 -5.18 -7.81
CA PHE A 285 10.12 -5.06 -7.46
C PHE A 285 9.29 -6.23 -8.01
N LEU A 286 9.47 -6.59 -9.28
CA LEU A 286 8.79 -7.75 -9.89
C LEU A 286 9.22 -9.07 -9.22
N ALA A 287 10.50 -9.23 -8.91
CA ALA A 287 11.01 -10.38 -8.18
C ALA A 287 10.42 -10.50 -6.77
N ALA A 288 10.20 -9.36 -6.09
CA ALA A 288 9.52 -9.31 -4.81
C ALA A 288 8.05 -9.72 -4.93
N ILE A 289 7.30 -9.15 -5.89
CA ILE A 289 5.90 -9.55 -6.16
C ILE A 289 5.81 -11.06 -6.39
N PHE A 290 6.67 -11.60 -7.26
CA PHE A 290 6.72 -13.02 -7.55
C PHE A 290 7.04 -13.84 -6.29
N GLY A 291 8.05 -13.44 -5.53
CA GLY A 291 8.48 -14.13 -4.31
C GLY A 291 7.39 -14.18 -3.24
N PHE A 292 6.75 -13.05 -2.95
CA PHE A 292 5.65 -12.97 -1.99
C PHE A 292 4.40 -13.73 -2.46
N THR A 293 4.11 -13.71 -3.76
CA THR A 293 3.00 -14.49 -4.34
C THR A 293 3.26 -15.99 -4.24
N ALA A 294 4.47 -16.43 -4.56
CA ALA A 294 4.89 -17.82 -4.41
C ALA A 294 4.85 -18.26 -2.93
N LEU A 295 5.30 -17.40 -2.01
CA LEU A 295 5.18 -17.63 -0.57
C LEU A 295 3.72 -17.85 -0.16
N PHE A 296 2.82 -17.00 -0.63
CA PHE A 296 1.39 -17.11 -0.33
C PHE A 296 0.82 -18.45 -0.79
N PHE A 297 1.03 -18.85 -2.04
CA PHE A 297 0.52 -20.14 -2.53
C PHE A 297 1.12 -21.33 -1.78
N TRP A 298 2.38 -21.23 -1.38
CA TRP A 298 3.00 -22.23 -0.55
C TRP A 298 2.38 -22.31 0.85
N MET A 299 2.18 -21.18 1.52
CA MET A 299 1.50 -21.09 2.83
C MET A 299 0.07 -21.64 2.74
N LEU A 300 -0.68 -21.25 1.72
CA LEU A 300 -2.03 -21.72 1.43
C LEU A 300 -2.07 -23.24 1.35
N TYR A 301 -1.20 -23.83 0.51
CA TYR A 301 -1.14 -25.27 0.33
C TYR A 301 -0.80 -26.02 1.62
N VAL A 302 0.21 -25.54 2.37
CA VAL A 302 0.61 -26.13 3.64
C VAL A 302 -0.54 -26.08 4.64
N ARG A 303 -1.18 -24.92 4.79
CA ARG A 303 -2.24 -24.72 5.78
C ARG A 303 -3.49 -25.53 5.44
N ALA A 304 -3.95 -25.52 4.19
CA ALA A 304 -5.10 -26.33 3.75
C ALA A 304 -4.84 -27.84 3.93
N THR A 305 -3.61 -28.30 3.64
CA THR A 305 -3.24 -29.71 3.85
C THR A 305 -3.26 -30.09 5.32
N LEU A 306 -2.74 -29.22 6.20
CA LEU A 306 -2.76 -29.45 7.65
C LEU A 306 -4.19 -29.56 8.19
N LEU A 307 -5.09 -28.67 7.74
CA LEU A 307 -6.51 -28.73 8.12
C LEU A 307 -7.15 -30.05 7.67
N GLY A 308 -6.91 -30.47 6.42
CA GLY A 308 -7.40 -31.75 5.91
C GLY A 308 -6.90 -32.96 6.72
N VAL A 309 -5.64 -32.95 7.14
CA VAL A 309 -5.06 -34.00 8.00
C VAL A 309 -5.69 -33.98 9.40
N GLN A 310 -5.87 -32.80 10.01
CA GLN A 310 -6.53 -32.65 11.32
C GLN A 310 -7.95 -33.23 11.29
N TRP A 311 -8.72 -32.93 10.25
CA TRP A 311 -10.07 -33.50 10.07
C TRP A 311 -10.06 -35.01 9.85
N ALA A 312 -9.03 -35.55 9.19
CA ALA A 312 -8.89 -36.99 9.01
C ALA A 312 -8.56 -37.71 10.33
N LEU A 313 -7.72 -37.11 11.17
CA LEU A 313 -7.38 -37.63 12.49
C LEU A 313 -8.57 -37.57 13.45
N ALA A 314 -9.26 -36.44 13.54
CA ALA A 314 -10.43 -36.27 14.41
C ALA A 314 -11.54 -37.30 14.10
N ARG A 315 -11.75 -37.62 12.82
CA ARG A 315 -12.69 -38.68 12.40
C ARG A 315 -12.25 -40.09 12.81
N ARG A 316 -10.95 -40.36 12.86
CA ARG A 316 -10.42 -41.67 13.28
C ARG A 316 -10.51 -41.84 14.79
N GLU A 317 -10.15 -40.81 15.55
CA GLU A 317 -10.22 -40.83 17.01
C GLU A 317 -11.66 -40.91 17.50
N GLY A 318 -12.59 -40.18 16.88
CA GLY A 318 -14.03 -40.27 17.19
C GLY A 318 -14.72 -41.55 16.71
N ALA A 319 -14.07 -42.39 15.90
CA ALA A 319 -14.61 -43.70 15.47
C ALA A 319 -14.20 -44.85 16.39
N HIS A 320 -13.35 -44.58 17.39
CA HIS A 320 -12.84 -45.56 18.36
C HIS A 320 -13.29 -45.30 19.81
N GLY A 321 -14.15 -44.30 20.04
CA GLY A 321 -14.78 -44.01 21.33
C GLY A 321 -16.28 -44.28 21.29
#